data_AF-A0A5D2U5E8-F1
#
_entry.id   AF-A0A5D2U5E8-F1
#
_cell.length_a   1.000
_cell.length_b   1.000
_cell.length_c   1.000
_cell.angle_alpha   90.00
_cell.angle_beta   90.00
_cell.angle_gamma   90.00
#
_symmetry.space_group_name_H-M   'P 1'
#
loop_
_entity.id
_entity.type
_entity.pdbx_description
1 polymer ?
#
loop_
_entity_poly.entity_id
_entity_poly.type
_entity_poly.pdbx_seq_one_letter_code
_entity_poly.pdbx_strand_id
1 'polypeptide(L)'
;MHQNIHTFLIYIKGKRIPFKPQKIVAKMILPIFFMFSFLLSSSSCNALDFCVADLKTPQGLAGYSCKKLELVTVDDFVFSGLHAGNTSNLIKAAVTPAFTAQFPGVNGLGISIARLDLAVGGVVPMHTHPDSSEIIVVIQGIIDAGFVSSANKVYFKTLKTGDIMVFPQGLLHFQINAGTTPALAYVSFSSPSPGVQILDFALFGNDLPSNIIEETTFLDDAQVKKLKGVLGGTG
;
A
#
# COMPACT_ATOMS: atom_id res chain seq x y z
N MET A 1 -18.95 33.80 23.08
CA MET A 1 -18.08 34.56 23.99
C MET A 1 -16.86 34.96 23.17
N HIS A 2 -16.70 36.27 22.90
CA HIS A 2 -15.74 36.84 21.93
C HIS A 2 -14.28 36.56 22.28
N GLN A 3 -13.47 36.19 21.29
CA GLN A 3 -12.00 36.26 21.35
C GLN A 3 -11.51 37.40 20.43
N ASN A 4 -10.72 38.29 21.01
CA ASN A 4 -10.34 39.60 20.50
C ASN A 4 -9.32 39.53 19.35
N ILE A 5 -9.59 40.26 18.26
CA ILE A 5 -8.63 40.54 17.20
C ILE A 5 -7.87 41.81 17.56
N HIS A 6 -6.57 41.69 17.83
CA HIS A 6 -5.69 42.84 18.06
C HIS A 6 -5.53 43.64 16.76
N THR A 7 -6.01 44.89 16.77
CA THR A 7 -5.80 45.86 15.69
C THR A 7 -4.44 46.53 15.89
N PHE A 8 -3.52 46.34 14.94
CA PHE A 8 -2.28 47.11 14.88
C PHE A 8 -2.58 48.56 14.45
N LEU A 9 -2.18 49.54 15.27
CA LEU A 9 -2.29 50.98 14.98
C LEU A 9 -0.89 51.54 14.69
N ILE A 10 -0.68 52.01 13.46
CA ILE A 10 0.53 52.76 13.07
C ILE A 10 0.26 54.25 13.37
N TYR A 11 1.09 54.86 14.23
CA TYR A 11 0.98 56.27 14.60
C TYR A 11 1.85 57.14 13.68
N ILE A 12 1.23 58.00 12.87
CA ILE A 12 1.91 59.14 12.23
C ILE A 12 1.09 60.41 12.53
N LYS A 13 1.72 61.37 13.23
CA LYS A 13 1.23 62.74 13.50
C LYS A 13 -0.25 62.87 13.89
N GLY A 14 -0.63 62.25 15.02
CA GLY A 14 -1.72 62.74 15.87
C GLY A 14 -3.16 62.76 15.32
N LYS A 15 -3.45 62.16 14.15
CA LYS A 15 -4.82 61.97 13.66
C LYS A 15 -5.10 60.49 13.42
N ARG A 16 -6.17 59.96 14.04
CA ARG A 16 -6.69 58.61 13.74
C ARG A 16 -7.28 58.62 12.34
N ILE A 17 -6.67 57.92 11.39
CA ILE A 17 -7.26 57.63 10.08
C ILE A 17 -7.70 56.15 10.11
N PRO A 18 -9.00 55.83 9.93
CA PRO A 18 -9.43 54.44 9.90
C PRO A 18 -8.92 53.77 8.60
N PHE A 19 -8.09 52.74 8.74
CA PHE A 19 -7.68 51.90 7.63
C PHE A 19 -8.88 51.02 7.24
N LYS A 20 -9.55 51.34 6.13
CA LYS A 20 -10.59 50.50 5.55
C LYS A 20 -9.91 49.51 4.60
N PRO A 21 -9.81 48.21 4.92
CA PRO A 21 -9.36 47.24 3.92
C PRO A 21 -10.35 47.26 2.76
N GLN A 22 -9.89 47.60 1.55
CA GLN A 22 -10.71 47.60 0.35
C GLN A 22 -11.24 46.18 0.11
N LYS A 23 -12.54 45.97 0.36
CA LYS A 23 -13.28 44.71 0.12
C LYS A 23 -13.18 44.18 -1.34
N ILE A 24 -12.68 45.00 -2.26
CA ILE A 24 -12.55 44.69 -3.69
C ILE A 24 -11.37 43.72 -3.92
N VAL A 25 -10.26 43.86 -3.19
CA VAL A 25 -9.06 43.02 -3.39
C VAL A 25 -9.31 41.58 -2.92
N ALA A 26 -10.05 41.40 -1.81
CA ALA A 26 -10.40 40.07 -1.29
C ALA A 26 -11.35 39.27 -2.19
N LYS A 27 -12.19 39.94 -2.99
CA LYS A 27 -13.18 39.28 -3.88
C LYS A 27 -12.55 38.69 -5.15
N MET A 28 -11.38 39.19 -5.56
CA MET A 28 -10.69 38.74 -6.77
C MET A 28 -9.61 37.67 -6.48
N ILE A 29 -9.10 37.59 -5.25
CA ILE A 29 -8.12 36.58 -4.83
C ILE A 29 -8.77 35.20 -4.62
N LEU A 30 -10.02 35.16 -4.16
CA LEU A 30 -10.75 33.92 -3.90
C LEU A 30 -10.99 33.04 -5.15
N PRO A 31 -11.42 33.57 -6.32
CA PRO A 31 -11.54 32.77 -7.53
C PRO A 31 -10.19 32.37 -8.15
N ILE A 32 -9.13 33.18 -7.95
CA ILE A 32 -7.77 32.85 -8.43
C ILE A 32 -7.19 31.68 -7.62
N PHE A 33 -7.42 31.64 -6.31
CA PHE A 33 -7.00 30.51 -5.46
C PHE A 33 -7.77 29.22 -5.83
N PHE A 34 -9.07 29.33 -6.14
CA PHE A 34 -9.90 28.20 -6.56
C PHE A 34 -9.54 27.67 -7.96
N MET A 35 -9.18 28.55 -8.91
CA MET A 35 -8.64 28.15 -10.23
C MET A 35 -7.25 27.51 -10.11
N PHE A 36 -6.39 27.99 -9.20
CA PHE A 36 -5.08 27.39 -8.96
C PHE A 36 -5.19 26.00 -8.29
N SER A 37 -6.17 25.79 -7.41
CA SER A 37 -6.49 24.47 -6.87
C SER A 37 -6.97 23.47 -7.94
N PHE A 38 -7.59 23.94 -9.02
CA PHE A 38 -7.98 23.09 -10.16
C PHE A 38 -6.80 22.75 -11.10
N LEU A 39 -5.72 23.55 -11.10
CA LEU A 39 -4.52 23.33 -11.92
C LEU A 39 -3.52 22.33 -11.30
N LEU A 40 -3.65 22.05 -10.00
CA LEU A 40 -2.82 21.08 -9.27
C LEU A 40 -3.37 19.63 -9.32
N SER A 41 -4.49 19.40 -10.01
CA SER A 41 -4.88 18.04 -10.44
C SER A 41 -4.29 17.72 -11.81
N SER A 42 -3.01 18.03 -12.01
CA SER A 42 -2.21 17.36 -13.01
C SER A 42 -1.51 16.20 -12.30
N SER A 43 -2.23 15.09 -12.11
CA SER A 43 -1.53 13.82 -12.20
C SER A 43 -0.78 13.90 -13.52
N SER A 44 0.54 13.74 -13.48
CA SER A 44 1.40 13.69 -14.66
C SER A 44 1.02 12.46 -15.48
N CYS A 45 -0.17 12.46 -16.07
CA CYS A 45 -0.55 11.61 -17.16
C CYS A 45 0.23 12.15 -18.35
N ASN A 46 1.52 11.83 -18.38
CA ASN A 46 2.16 11.66 -19.67
C ASN A 46 1.33 10.59 -20.34
N ALA A 47 0.42 10.99 -21.25
CA ALA A 47 -0.43 10.08 -22.01
C ALA A 47 0.45 9.34 -23.03
N LEU A 48 1.34 8.51 -22.50
CA LEU A 48 2.00 7.43 -23.20
C LEU A 48 1.10 6.22 -22.97
N ASP A 49 0.78 5.50 -24.06
CA ASP A 49 -0.05 4.29 -23.98
C ASP A 49 0.52 3.28 -22.98
N PHE A 50 1.86 3.24 -22.83
CA PHE A 50 2.58 2.39 -21.91
C PHE A 50 3.97 2.96 -21.57
N CYS A 51 4.56 2.46 -20.48
CA CYS A 51 5.95 2.69 -20.06
C CYS A 51 6.52 1.38 -19.51
N VAL A 52 6.96 0.46 -20.38
CA VAL A 52 7.60 -0.79 -19.94
C VAL A 52 8.82 -0.46 -19.08
N ALA A 53 8.93 -1.02 -17.87
CA ALA A 53 10.05 -0.73 -16.99
C ALA A 53 11.40 -1.17 -17.58
N ASP A 54 12.41 -0.30 -17.51
CA ASP A 54 13.80 -0.66 -17.77
C ASP A 54 14.47 -1.19 -16.50
N LEU A 55 14.40 -2.51 -16.32
CA LEU A 55 14.99 -3.21 -15.19
C LEU A 55 16.54 -3.15 -15.16
N LYS A 56 17.20 -2.64 -16.21
CA LYS A 56 18.67 -2.46 -16.23
C LYS A 56 19.10 -1.18 -15.50
N THR A 57 18.16 -0.25 -15.30
CA THR A 57 18.42 0.99 -14.58
C THR A 57 18.05 0.84 -13.10
N PRO A 58 18.74 1.55 -12.18
CA PRO A 58 18.33 1.56 -10.78
C PRO A 58 16.89 2.05 -10.63
N GLN A 59 16.14 1.39 -9.75
CA GLN A 59 14.82 1.85 -9.35
C GLN A 59 14.94 3.15 -8.54
N GLY A 60 14.23 4.20 -8.96
CA GLY A 60 14.11 5.43 -8.20
C GLY A 60 12.94 5.40 -7.22
N LEU A 61 12.80 6.45 -6.41
CA LEU A 61 11.67 6.60 -5.47
C LEU A 61 10.30 6.63 -6.17
N ALA A 62 10.26 7.03 -7.44
CA ALA A 62 9.07 7.06 -8.27
C ALA A 62 8.83 5.76 -9.06
N GLY A 63 9.62 4.71 -8.83
CA GLY A 63 9.59 3.46 -9.59
C GLY A 63 10.68 3.37 -10.66
N TYR A 64 10.38 2.65 -11.75
CA TYR A 64 11.33 2.38 -12.82
C TYR A 64 11.24 3.39 -13.96
N SER A 65 12.39 3.68 -14.59
CA SER A 65 12.43 4.42 -15.86
C SER A 65 11.82 3.58 -16.98
N CYS A 66 11.34 4.22 -18.06
CA CYS A 66 10.81 3.50 -19.22
C CYS A 66 11.94 2.96 -20.11
N LYS A 67 11.76 1.73 -20.61
CA LYS A 67 12.50 1.17 -21.74
C LYS A 67 12.28 2.03 -22.98
N LYS A 68 13.30 2.15 -23.83
CA LYS A 68 13.19 2.87 -25.10
C LYS A 68 12.19 2.17 -26.03
N LEU A 69 11.34 2.95 -26.70
CA LEU A 69 10.24 2.43 -27.52
C LEU A 69 10.71 1.47 -28.63
N GLU A 70 11.86 1.74 -29.24
CA GLU A 70 12.44 0.90 -30.29
C GLU A 70 12.88 -0.50 -29.81
N LEU A 71 12.97 -0.71 -28.49
CA LEU A 71 13.31 -1.99 -27.87
C LEU A 71 12.07 -2.72 -27.32
N VAL A 72 10.90 -2.08 -27.32
CA VAL A 72 9.66 -2.67 -26.81
C VAL A 72 9.10 -3.67 -27.82
N THR A 73 8.66 -4.83 -27.33
CA THR A 73 8.10 -5.93 -28.12
C THR A 73 6.84 -6.48 -27.46
N VAL A 74 6.10 -7.34 -28.16
CA VAL A 74 4.90 -8.00 -27.60
C VAL A 74 5.21 -8.80 -26.33
N ASP A 75 6.42 -9.35 -26.23
CA ASP A 75 6.85 -10.14 -25.06
C ASP A 75 6.94 -9.30 -23.79
N ASP A 76 7.10 -7.98 -23.89
CA ASP A 76 7.09 -7.07 -22.72
C ASP A 76 5.68 -6.94 -22.10
N PHE A 77 4.62 -7.34 -22.82
CA PHE A 77 3.22 -7.26 -22.41
C PHE A 77 2.61 -8.62 -22.01
N VAL A 78 3.40 -9.69 -22.05
CA VAL A 78 2.93 -11.04 -21.71
C VAL A 78 3.74 -11.58 -20.55
N PHE A 79 3.06 -11.97 -19.47
CA PHE A 79 3.69 -12.65 -18.35
C PHE A 79 3.24 -14.11 -18.26
N SER A 80 4.18 -15.03 -18.41
CA SER A 80 3.92 -16.47 -18.34
C SER A 80 4.38 -17.09 -17.01
N GLY A 81 4.79 -16.29 -16.02
CA GLY A 81 5.46 -16.76 -14.79
C GLY A 81 4.56 -17.06 -13.59
N LEU A 82 3.23 -16.98 -13.71
CA LEU A 82 2.29 -17.30 -12.60
C LEU A 82 2.12 -18.80 -12.36
N HIS A 83 3.25 -19.49 -12.18
CA HIS A 83 3.31 -20.91 -11.83
C HIS A 83 3.15 -21.12 -10.32
N ALA A 84 2.82 -22.35 -9.95
CA ALA A 84 2.66 -22.73 -8.54
C ALA A 84 3.96 -22.49 -7.74
N GLY A 85 3.84 -21.85 -6.59
CA GLY A 85 4.95 -21.61 -5.69
C GLY A 85 5.23 -22.78 -4.74
N ASN A 86 6.41 -22.78 -4.11
CA ASN A 86 6.79 -23.81 -3.14
C ASN A 86 6.16 -23.54 -1.75
N THR A 87 5.18 -24.37 -1.37
CA THR A 87 4.50 -24.31 -0.07
C THR A 87 5.14 -25.17 1.03
N SER A 88 6.31 -25.78 0.78
CA SER A 88 7.08 -26.52 1.80
C SER A 88 7.93 -25.58 2.65
N ASN A 89 7.28 -24.66 3.37
CA ASN A 89 7.90 -23.65 4.21
C ASN A 89 7.09 -23.43 5.50
N LEU A 90 7.60 -22.57 6.41
CA LEU A 90 7.02 -22.34 7.74
C LEU A 90 5.55 -21.94 7.70
N ILE A 91 5.18 -21.07 6.76
CA ILE A 91 3.81 -20.54 6.64
C ILE A 91 2.93 -21.39 5.71
N LYS A 92 3.52 -22.41 5.06
CA LYS A 92 2.85 -23.32 4.11
C LYS A 92 2.12 -22.61 2.96
N ALA A 93 2.66 -21.46 2.56
CA ALA A 93 2.08 -20.57 1.56
C ALA A 93 3.16 -20.12 0.58
N ALA A 94 2.76 -19.79 -0.65
CA ALA A 94 3.63 -19.15 -1.62
C ALA A 94 2.87 -18.10 -2.41
N VAL A 95 3.47 -16.92 -2.54
CA VAL A 95 2.98 -15.83 -3.39
C VAL A 95 3.95 -15.70 -4.56
N THR A 96 3.46 -15.89 -5.78
CA THR A 96 4.23 -15.72 -7.02
C THR A 96 3.80 -14.39 -7.66
N PRO A 97 4.58 -13.31 -7.52
CA PRO A 97 4.19 -11.97 -7.98
C PRO A 97 4.42 -11.76 -9.48
N ALA A 98 3.55 -10.96 -10.08
CA ALA A 98 3.72 -10.31 -11.38
C ALA A 98 3.63 -8.79 -11.20
N PHE A 99 4.50 -8.25 -10.33
CA PHE A 99 4.67 -6.81 -10.10
C PHE A 99 5.66 -6.25 -11.11
N THR A 100 5.91 -4.94 -11.13
CA THR A 100 6.85 -4.32 -12.09
C THR A 100 8.21 -5.04 -12.18
N ALA A 101 8.73 -5.52 -11.05
CA ALA A 101 10.03 -6.19 -11.00
C ALA A 101 10.06 -7.55 -11.73
N GLN A 102 8.92 -8.23 -11.85
CA GLN A 102 8.77 -9.51 -12.55
C GLN A 102 8.10 -9.36 -13.92
N PHE A 103 7.19 -8.39 -14.03
CA PHE A 103 6.41 -8.09 -15.23
C PHE A 103 6.53 -6.59 -15.56
N PRO A 104 7.59 -6.17 -16.27
CA PRO A 104 7.85 -4.76 -16.58
C PRO A 104 6.73 -4.03 -17.31
N GLY A 105 5.88 -4.76 -18.04
CA GLY A 105 4.76 -4.20 -18.79
C GLY A 105 3.69 -3.51 -17.94
N VAL A 106 3.58 -3.83 -16.64
CA VAL A 106 2.61 -3.17 -15.75
C VAL A 106 3.08 -1.81 -15.22
N ASN A 107 4.33 -1.43 -15.47
CA ASN A 107 4.89 -0.19 -14.94
C ASN A 107 4.08 1.04 -15.39
N GLY A 108 3.68 1.86 -14.41
CA GLY A 108 2.86 3.05 -14.63
C GLY A 108 1.37 2.78 -14.92
N LEU A 109 0.92 1.52 -15.03
CA LEU A 109 -0.48 1.20 -15.36
C LEU A 109 -1.42 1.15 -14.15
N GLY A 110 -0.90 1.29 -12.92
CA GLY A 110 -1.72 1.27 -11.71
C GLY A 110 -2.30 -0.10 -11.36
N ILE A 111 -1.76 -1.19 -11.93
CA ILE A 111 -2.26 -2.55 -11.70
C ILE A 111 -1.12 -3.55 -11.56
N SER A 112 -1.34 -4.63 -10.82
CA SER A 112 -0.53 -5.85 -10.89
C SER A 112 -1.34 -7.05 -10.39
N ILE A 113 -0.75 -8.24 -10.45
CA ILE A 113 -1.38 -9.49 -10.01
C ILE A 113 -0.34 -10.40 -9.34
N ALA A 114 -0.78 -11.28 -8.45
CA ALA A 114 0.00 -12.41 -7.97
C ALA A 114 -0.85 -13.67 -7.90
N ARG A 115 -0.18 -14.82 -7.96
CA ARG A 115 -0.76 -16.13 -7.65
C ARG A 115 -0.50 -16.44 -6.19
N LEU A 116 -1.51 -16.95 -5.49
CA LEU A 116 -1.42 -17.43 -4.12
C LEU A 116 -1.69 -18.94 -4.06
N ASP A 117 -0.70 -19.71 -3.63
CA ASP A 117 -0.84 -21.13 -3.33
C ASP A 117 -0.77 -21.35 -1.82
N LEU A 118 -1.73 -22.07 -1.25
CA LEU A 118 -1.79 -22.43 0.16
C LEU A 118 -1.89 -23.95 0.31
N ALA A 119 -0.90 -24.58 0.95
CA ALA A 119 -1.06 -25.95 1.39
C ALA A 119 -2.07 -26.04 2.56
N VAL A 120 -2.44 -27.26 2.97
CA VAL A 120 -3.41 -27.46 4.05
C VAL A 120 -2.91 -26.83 5.36
N GLY A 121 -3.73 -25.94 5.93
CA GLY A 121 -3.39 -25.14 7.10
C GLY A 121 -2.34 -24.05 6.83
N GLY A 122 -2.08 -23.71 5.56
CA GLY A 122 -1.21 -22.61 5.19
C GLY A 122 -1.85 -21.24 5.40
N VAL A 123 -0.99 -20.26 5.66
CA VAL A 123 -1.37 -18.92 6.11
C VAL A 123 -0.54 -17.88 5.39
N VAL A 124 -1.18 -16.83 4.91
CA VAL A 124 -0.51 -15.54 4.72
C VAL A 124 -0.77 -14.75 6.01
N PRO A 125 0.28 -14.48 6.82
CA PRO A 125 0.13 -13.86 8.13
C PRO A 125 -0.42 -12.43 8.02
N MET A 126 -0.71 -11.79 9.15
CA MET A 126 -1.18 -10.40 9.15
C MET A 126 -0.19 -9.52 8.39
N HIS A 127 -0.68 -8.87 7.34
CA HIS A 127 0.13 -8.00 6.49
C HIS A 127 -0.69 -6.85 5.91
N THR A 128 0.01 -5.91 5.31
CA THR A 128 -0.59 -4.75 4.63
C THR A 128 0.16 -4.43 3.35
N HIS A 129 -0.55 -3.78 2.41
CA HIS A 129 -0.02 -3.21 1.18
C HIS A 129 -0.07 -1.67 1.28
N PRO A 130 1.07 -0.99 1.50
CA PRO A 130 1.09 0.46 1.66
C PRO A 130 0.58 1.22 0.43
N ASP A 131 0.84 0.68 -0.77
CA ASP A 131 0.57 1.35 -2.05
C ASP A 131 -0.58 0.69 -2.83
N SER A 132 -1.40 -0.16 -2.21
CA SER A 132 -2.45 -0.84 -2.98
C SER A 132 -3.64 -1.34 -2.21
N SER A 133 -4.82 -1.26 -2.82
CA SER A 133 -5.93 -2.14 -2.48
C SER A 133 -5.77 -3.46 -3.21
N GLU A 134 -6.21 -4.55 -2.59
CA GLU A 134 -6.15 -5.90 -3.15
C GLU A 134 -7.56 -6.47 -3.37
N ILE A 135 -7.75 -7.25 -4.43
CA ILE A 135 -8.90 -8.14 -4.59
C ILE A 135 -8.41 -9.57 -4.79
N ILE A 136 -8.88 -10.49 -3.95
CA ILE A 136 -8.67 -11.93 -4.11
C ILE A 136 -9.83 -12.56 -4.87
N VAL A 137 -9.53 -13.52 -5.74
CA VAL A 137 -10.49 -14.50 -6.29
C VAL A 137 -10.01 -15.91 -6.00
N VAL A 138 -10.86 -16.72 -5.37
CA VAL A 138 -10.54 -18.12 -5.06
C VAL A 138 -10.81 -18.98 -6.29
N ILE A 139 -9.79 -19.71 -6.75
CA ILE A 139 -9.87 -20.60 -7.91
C ILE A 139 -10.08 -22.06 -7.49
N GLN A 140 -9.50 -22.46 -6.36
CA GLN A 140 -9.64 -23.81 -5.83
C GLN A 140 -9.56 -23.80 -4.31
N GLY A 141 -10.31 -24.68 -3.67
CA GLY A 141 -10.27 -24.88 -2.21
C GLY A 141 -11.14 -23.89 -1.45
N ILE A 142 -10.79 -23.71 -0.17
CA ILE A 142 -11.53 -22.90 0.81
C ILE A 142 -10.52 -22.03 1.55
N ILE A 143 -10.76 -20.72 1.57
CA ILE A 143 -9.87 -19.74 2.20
C ILE A 143 -10.68 -18.91 3.19
N ASP A 144 -10.32 -18.93 4.47
CA ASP A 144 -10.76 -17.91 5.41
C ASP A 144 -9.92 -16.65 5.18
N ALA A 145 -10.56 -15.55 4.81
CA ALA A 145 -9.89 -14.29 4.57
C ALA A 145 -10.58 -13.16 5.33
N GLY A 146 -9.81 -12.15 5.74
CA GLY A 146 -10.34 -11.03 6.47
C GLY A 146 -9.39 -9.86 6.62
N PHE A 147 -9.93 -8.70 7.00
CA PHE A 147 -9.17 -7.51 7.34
C PHE A 147 -9.70 -6.83 8.60
N VAL A 148 -8.87 -5.98 9.19
CA VAL A 148 -9.20 -5.14 10.34
C VAL A 148 -9.30 -3.69 9.88
N SER A 149 -10.44 -3.04 10.13
CA SER A 149 -10.61 -1.63 9.79
C SER A 149 -9.83 -0.71 10.72
N SER A 150 -9.67 0.56 10.34
CA SER A 150 -9.06 1.60 11.20
C SER A 150 -9.84 1.87 12.50
N ALA A 151 -11.10 1.43 12.57
CA ALA A 151 -11.90 1.43 13.80
C ALA A 151 -11.75 0.12 14.61
N ASN A 152 -10.75 -0.70 14.30
CA ASN A 152 -10.48 -2.02 14.88
C ASN A 152 -11.63 -3.03 14.73
N LYS A 153 -12.54 -2.81 13.77
CA LYS A 153 -13.59 -3.77 13.47
C LYS A 153 -13.08 -4.82 12.49
N VAL A 154 -13.25 -6.09 12.87
CA VAL A 154 -12.86 -7.24 12.05
C VAL A 154 -13.96 -7.57 11.04
N TYR A 155 -13.56 -7.77 9.79
CA TYR A 155 -14.41 -8.27 8.72
C TYR A 155 -13.72 -9.50 8.11
N PHE A 156 -14.27 -10.69 8.33
CA PHE A 156 -13.73 -11.92 7.74
C PHE A 156 -14.85 -12.85 7.30
N LYS A 157 -14.53 -13.73 6.35
CA LYS A 157 -15.46 -14.74 5.83
C LYS A 157 -14.69 -15.94 5.25
N THR A 158 -15.31 -17.11 5.31
CA THR A 158 -14.90 -18.28 4.54
C THR A 158 -15.28 -18.10 3.06
N LEU A 159 -14.28 -17.97 2.21
CA LEU A 159 -14.41 -17.86 0.76
C LEU A 159 -14.28 -19.25 0.12
N LYS A 160 -15.14 -19.53 -0.86
CA LYS A 160 -15.12 -20.75 -1.67
C LYS A 160 -14.72 -20.42 -3.10
N THR A 161 -14.47 -21.45 -3.90
CA THR A 161 -14.19 -21.28 -5.34
C THR A 161 -15.23 -20.38 -6.02
N GLY A 162 -14.75 -19.35 -6.72
CA GLY A 162 -15.55 -18.32 -7.39
C GLY A 162 -15.84 -17.09 -6.53
N ASP A 163 -15.66 -17.15 -5.21
CA ASP A 163 -15.83 -15.99 -4.34
C ASP A 163 -14.68 -15.00 -4.50
N ILE A 164 -15.02 -13.71 -4.33
CA ILE A 164 -14.07 -12.61 -4.26
C ILE A 164 -14.16 -11.86 -2.93
N MET A 165 -13.06 -11.25 -2.51
CA MET A 165 -13.02 -10.32 -1.38
C MET A 165 -12.08 -9.17 -1.67
N VAL A 166 -12.45 -7.96 -1.22
CA VAL A 166 -11.63 -6.76 -1.33
C VAL A 166 -10.93 -6.46 -0.01
N PHE A 167 -9.67 -6.07 -0.08
CA PHE A 167 -8.86 -5.58 1.04
C PHE A 167 -8.49 -4.12 0.76
N PRO A 168 -9.02 -3.16 1.55
CA PRO A 168 -8.70 -1.75 1.35
C PRO A 168 -7.22 -1.44 1.60
N GLN A 169 -6.67 -0.50 0.82
CA GLN A 169 -5.28 -0.08 0.92
C GLN A 169 -4.83 0.23 2.35
N GLY A 170 -3.65 -0.27 2.71
CA GLY A 170 -3.02 -0.02 4.00
C GLY A 170 -3.62 -0.76 5.19
N LEU A 171 -4.73 -1.49 5.04
CA LEU A 171 -5.32 -2.23 6.16
C LEU A 171 -4.67 -3.60 6.38
N LEU A 172 -4.50 -3.96 7.66
CA LEU A 172 -4.05 -5.29 8.05
C LEU A 172 -5.08 -6.34 7.65
N HIS A 173 -4.62 -7.37 6.94
CA HIS A 173 -5.45 -8.47 6.47
C HIS A 173 -4.66 -9.78 6.39
N PHE A 174 -5.36 -10.87 6.10
CA PHE A 174 -4.82 -12.22 6.15
C PHE A 174 -5.61 -13.19 5.27
N GLN A 175 -4.99 -14.34 4.98
CA GLN A 175 -5.63 -15.47 4.33
C GLN A 175 -5.17 -16.78 5.01
N ILE A 176 -6.09 -17.70 5.24
CA ILE A 176 -5.82 -19.02 5.83
C ILE A 176 -6.51 -20.07 4.96
N ASN A 177 -5.81 -21.13 4.58
CA ASN A 177 -6.47 -22.28 3.99
C ASN A 177 -7.23 -23.04 5.08
N ALA A 178 -8.56 -22.88 5.06
CA ALA A 178 -9.50 -23.49 6.00
C ALA A 178 -10.06 -24.83 5.50
N GLY A 179 -9.64 -25.27 4.30
CA GLY A 179 -10.02 -26.54 3.71
C GLY A 179 -9.13 -27.71 4.13
N THR A 180 -9.53 -28.91 3.72
CA THR A 180 -8.77 -30.15 3.88
C THR A 180 -7.89 -30.48 2.66
N THR A 181 -7.92 -29.62 1.63
CA THR A 181 -7.11 -29.71 0.41
C THR A 181 -6.33 -28.42 0.20
N PRO A 182 -5.25 -28.43 -0.60
CA PRO A 182 -4.61 -27.19 -1.03
C PRO A 182 -5.60 -26.22 -1.67
N ALA A 183 -5.34 -24.92 -1.49
CA ALA A 183 -6.13 -23.83 -2.05
C ALA A 183 -5.28 -23.00 -3.01
N LEU A 184 -5.92 -22.45 -4.02
CA LEU A 184 -5.35 -21.58 -5.04
C LEU A 184 -6.23 -20.34 -5.20
N ALA A 185 -5.60 -19.17 -5.22
CA ALA A 185 -6.24 -17.91 -5.54
C ALA A 185 -5.35 -17.06 -6.44
N TYR A 186 -5.97 -16.07 -7.10
CA TYR A 186 -5.26 -14.94 -7.68
C TYR A 186 -5.65 -13.67 -6.93
N VAL A 187 -4.68 -12.79 -6.76
CA VAL A 187 -4.86 -11.50 -6.10
C VAL A 187 -4.44 -10.40 -7.06
N SER A 188 -5.31 -9.42 -7.29
CA SER A 188 -5.03 -8.26 -8.13
C SER A 188 -4.90 -7.02 -7.28
N PHE A 189 -4.00 -6.13 -7.68
CA PHE A 189 -3.62 -4.95 -6.92
C PHE A 189 -3.87 -3.69 -7.73
N SER A 190 -4.28 -2.60 -7.07
CA SER A 190 -4.42 -1.26 -7.65
C SER A 190 -3.09 -0.47 -7.70
N SER A 191 -1.96 -1.16 -7.79
CA SER A 191 -0.63 -0.59 -8.00
C SER A 191 0.26 -1.62 -8.70
N PRO A 192 1.19 -1.18 -9.56
CA PRO A 192 2.14 -2.08 -10.20
C PRO A 192 3.24 -2.58 -9.23
N SER A 193 3.35 -1.97 -8.05
CA SER A 193 4.29 -2.35 -6.99
C SER A 193 3.63 -2.15 -5.62
N PRO A 194 2.72 -3.05 -5.19
CA PRO A 194 1.86 -2.82 -4.03
C PRO A 194 2.62 -2.65 -2.70
N GLY A 195 3.86 -3.12 -2.64
CA GLY A 195 4.63 -3.27 -1.41
C GLY A 195 4.03 -4.36 -0.52
N VAL A 196 4.75 -4.83 0.49
CA VAL A 196 4.18 -5.72 1.50
C VAL A 196 4.89 -5.48 2.81
N GLN A 197 4.12 -5.37 3.89
CA GLN A 197 4.67 -5.34 5.24
C GLN A 197 3.93 -6.37 6.08
N ILE A 198 4.66 -7.39 6.51
CA ILE A 198 4.15 -8.42 7.41
C ILE A 198 4.33 -7.90 8.85
N LEU A 199 3.25 -7.89 9.62
CA LEU A 199 3.21 -7.31 10.96
C LEU A 199 4.27 -7.90 11.89
N ASP A 200 4.39 -9.22 11.91
CA ASP A 200 5.31 -9.91 12.81
C ASP A 200 6.78 -9.62 12.47
N PHE A 201 7.13 -9.50 11.18
CA PHE A 201 8.48 -9.10 10.78
C PHE A 201 8.74 -7.61 11.05
N ALA A 202 7.72 -6.76 10.94
CA ALA A 202 7.83 -5.34 11.28
C ALA A 202 8.06 -5.10 12.78
N LEU A 203 7.52 -5.97 13.64
CA LEU A 203 7.73 -5.89 15.08
C LEU A 203 8.99 -6.64 15.55
N PHE A 204 9.22 -7.86 15.06
CA PHE A 204 10.19 -8.78 15.67
C PHE A 204 11.28 -9.28 14.72
N GLY A 205 11.16 -9.04 13.41
CA GLY A 205 12.08 -9.55 12.38
C GLY A 205 13.19 -8.59 11.97
N ASN A 206 13.50 -7.60 12.80
CA ASN A 206 14.41 -6.51 12.47
C ASN A 206 15.20 -6.02 13.72
N ASP A 207 15.85 -4.87 13.58
CA ASP A 207 16.70 -4.23 14.59
C ASP A 207 15.96 -3.25 15.52
N LEU A 208 14.62 -3.21 15.50
CA LEU A 208 13.82 -2.41 16.43
C LEU A 208 14.13 -2.82 17.87
N PRO A 209 14.58 -1.91 18.75
CA PRO A 209 14.98 -2.26 20.11
C PRO A 209 13.88 -2.99 20.91
N SER A 210 14.25 -4.06 21.60
CA SER A 210 13.32 -4.88 22.39
C SER A 210 12.51 -4.07 23.40
N ASN A 211 13.14 -3.12 24.09
CA ASN A 211 12.48 -2.24 25.04
C ASN A 211 11.41 -1.33 24.41
N ILE A 212 11.55 -0.94 23.13
CA ILE A 212 10.51 -0.17 22.43
C ILE A 212 9.31 -1.08 22.14
N ILE A 213 9.55 -2.32 21.74
CA ILE A 213 8.48 -3.28 21.48
C ILE A 213 7.71 -3.58 22.78
N GLU A 214 8.41 -3.79 23.89
CA GLU A 214 7.81 -3.99 25.21
C GLU A 214 6.86 -2.83 25.57
N GLU A 215 7.33 -1.59 25.45
CA GLU A 215 6.53 -0.38 25.74
C GLU A 215 5.33 -0.19 24.79
N THR A 216 5.44 -0.63 23.53
CA THR A 216 4.42 -0.38 22.50
C THR A 216 3.44 -1.52 22.28
N THR A 217 3.77 -2.73 22.76
CA THR A 217 2.94 -3.94 22.58
C THR A 217 2.44 -4.52 23.89
N PHE A 218 2.95 -4.06 25.04
CA PHE A 218 2.67 -4.59 26.38
C PHE A 218 3.11 -6.05 26.59
N LEU A 219 4.00 -6.55 25.73
CA LEU A 219 4.65 -7.86 25.89
C LEU A 219 5.83 -7.73 26.85
N ASP A 220 6.10 -8.80 27.60
CA ASP A 220 7.30 -8.87 28.43
C ASP A 220 8.58 -9.17 27.62
N ASP A 221 9.75 -8.86 28.19
CA ASP A 221 11.06 -9.08 27.58
C ASP A 221 11.28 -10.53 27.12
N ALA A 222 10.76 -11.52 27.87
CA ALA A 222 10.91 -12.93 27.51
C ALA A 222 10.08 -13.29 26.27
N GLN A 223 8.87 -12.74 26.14
CA GLN A 223 8.02 -12.88 24.95
C GLN A 223 8.68 -12.21 23.73
N VAL A 224 9.18 -10.98 23.88
CA VAL A 224 9.82 -10.24 22.78
C VAL A 224 11.09 -10.95 22.30
N LYS A 225 11.97 -11.36 23.21
CA LYS A 225 13.18 -12.14 22.87
C LYS A 225 12.84 -13.45 22.17
N LYS A 226 11.80 -14.14 22.62
CA LYS A 226 11.34 -15.37 21.97
C LYS A 226 10.89 -15.12 20.53
N LEU A 227 10.05 -14.10 20.30
CA LEU A 227 9.54 -13.79 18.97
C LEU A 227 10.66 -13.32 18.02
N LYS A 228 11.58 -12.47 18.51
CA LYS A 228 12.79 -12.09 17.76
C LYS A 228 13.67 -13.27 17.42
N GLY A 229 13.91 -14.18 18.38
CA GLY A 229 14.69 -15.39 18.14
C GLY A 229 14.07 -16.30 17.07
N VAL A 230 12.74 -16.38 16.99
CA VAL A 230 12.03 -17.15 15.95
C VAL A 230 12.12 -16.48 14.58
N LEU A 231 12.07 -15.14 14.53
CA LEU A 231 11.97 -14.37 13.29
C LEU A 231 13.29 -13.74 12.81
N GLY A 232 14.38 -13.94 13.55
CA GLY A 232 15.72 -13.46 13.21
C GLY A 232 16.02 -11.99 13.59
N GLY A 233 15.24 -11.39 14.49
CA GLY A 233 15.47 -10.02 14.96
C GLY A 233 16.66 -9.90 15.93
N THR A 234 17.31 -8.73 15.93
CA THR A 234 18.58 -8.51 16.66
C THR A 234 18.57 -7.33 17.65
N GLY A 235 17.54 -6.48 17.61
CA GLY A 235 17.36 -5.32 18.52
C GLY A 235 16.74 -5.65 19.87
#